data_AF-A0A959KV38-F1
#
_entry.id   AF-A0A959KV38-F1
#
_cell.length_a   1.000
_cell.length_b   1.000
_cell.length_c   1.000
_cell.angle_alpha   90.00
_cell.angle_beta   90.00
_cell.angle_gamma   90.00
#
_symmetry.space_group_name_H-M   'P 1'
#
loop_
_entity.id
_entity.type
_entity.pdbx_description
1 polymer ?
#
loop_
_entity_poly.entity_id
_entity_poly.type
_entity_poly.pdbx_seq_one_letter_code
_entity_poly.pdbx_strand_id
1 'polypeptide(L)'
;MRKALGATPYSIVSMIVQEAILITGVAGYLGLLAGVGLLYGLDSIMAVAGADVEYFKHPQVNFGVAGAAVVVLVIAGALAGLFPALRAARVPPVEALRTE
;
A
#
# COMPACT_ATOMS: atom_id res chain seq x y z
N MET A 1 -14.19 6.63 -22.17
CA MET A 1 -14.77 5.38 -22.72
C MET A 1 -15.74 4.62 -21.79
N ARG A 2 -15.38 4.10 -20.58
CA ARG A 2 -16.30 3.22 -19.78
C ARG A 2 -17.68 3.82 -19.42
N LYS A 3 -17.74 5.11 -19.08
CA LYS A 3 -19.01 5.78 -18.78
C LYS A 3 -19.90 5.94 -20.03
N ALA A 4 -19.30 6.01 -21.22
CA ALA A 4 -20.02 6.01 -22.50
C ALA A 4 -20.54 4.61 -22.88
N LEU A 5 -19.98 3.54 -22.29
CA LEU A 5 -20.42 2.15 -22.44
C LEU A 5 -21.45 1.72 -21.35
N GLY A 6 -21.94 2.66 -20.54
CA GLY A 6 -22.97 2.39 -19.52
C GLY A 6 -22.45 2.00 -18.13
N ALA A 7 -21.14 2.11 -17.86
CA ALA A 7 -20.61 1.85 -16.52
C ALA A 7 -21.14 2.87 -15.50
N THR A 8 -21.75 2.39 -14.42
CA THR A 8 -22.22 3.25 -13.33
C THR A 8 -21.04 3.92 -12.60
N PRO A 9 -21.20 5.16 -12.08
CA PRO A 9 -20.16 5.85 -11.33
C PRO A 9 -19.59 5.00 -10.18
N TYR A 10 -20.45 4.24 -9.49
CA TYR A 10 -20.05 3.31 -8.43
C TYR A 10 -19.15 2.18 -8.91
N SER A 11 -19.39 1.62 -10.09
CA SER A 11 -18.53 0.57 -10.66
C SER A 11 -17.11 1.08 -10.91
N ILE A 12 -16.97 2.32 -11.40
CA ILE A 12 -15.66 2.96 -11.63
C ILE A 12 -14.93 3.17 -10.30
N VAL A 13 -15.62 3.70 -9.29
CA VAL A 13 -15.01 3.94 -7.97
C VAL A 13 -14.55 2.63 -7.33
N SER A 14 -15.40 1.60 -7.29
CA SER A 14 -15.04 0.35 -6.61
C SER A 14 -13.84 -0.34 -7.29
N MET A 15 -13.75 -0.26 -8.62
CA MET A 15 -12.60 -0.81 -9.35
C MET A 15 -11.30 -0.11 -8.98
N ILE A 16 -11.28 1.23 -9.03
CA ILE A 16 -10.07 2.01 -8.72
C ILE A 16 -9.65 1.77 -7.28
N VAL A 17 -10.61 1.70 -6.34
CA VAL A 17 -10.32 1.41 -4.94
C VAL A 17 -9.76 -0.02 -4.77
N GLN A 18 -10.30 -1.02 -5.46
CA GLN A 18 -9.77 -2.39 -5.43
C GLN A 18 -8.36 -2.48 -6.00
N GLU A 19 -8.09 -1.78 -7.11
CA GLU A 19 -6.76 -1.70 -7.70
C GLU A 19 -5.76 -1.02 -6.76
N ALA A 20 -6.16 0.09 -6.13
CA ALA A 20 -5.35 0.77 -5.13
C ALA A 20 -5.04 -0.12 -3.92
N ILE A 21 -6.03 -0.86 -3.41
CA ILE A 21 -5.83 -1.81 -2.31
C ILE A 21 -4.89 -2.95 -2.72
N LEU A 22 -5.04 -3.50 -3.93
CA LEU A 22 -4.15 -4.56 -4.44
C LEU A 22 -2.71 -4.09 -4.51
N ILE A 23 -2.45 -2.95 -5.16
CA ILE A 23 -1.11 -2.38 -5.30
C ILE A 23 -0.53 -2.07 -3.92
N THR A 24 -1.31 -1.42 -3.05
CA THR A 24 -0.88 -1.06 -1.69
C THR A 24 -0.58 -2.31 -0.85
N GLY A 25 -1.39 -3.36 -0.98
CA GLY A 25 -1.19 -4.63 -0.28
C GLY A 25 0.09 -5.35 -0.72
N VAL A 26 0.34 -5.43 -2.03
CA VAL A 26 1.57 -6.02 -2.57
C VAL A 26 2.79 -5.22 -2.14
N ALA A 27 2.73 -3.89 -2.27
CA ALA A 27 3.82 -3.01 -1.83
C ALA A 27 4.08 -3.12 -0.32
N GLY A 28 3.02 -3.18 0.49
CA GLY A 28 3.11 -3.36 1.94
C GLY A 28 3.73 -4.69 2.33
N TYR A 29 3.36 -5.78 1.67
CA TYR A 29 3.96 -7.09 1.89
C TYR A 29 5.45 -7.12 1.54
N LEU A 30 5.82 -6.59 0.36
CA LEU A 30 7.21 -6.50 -0.05
C LEU A 30 8.04 -5.59 0.88
N GLY A 31 7.46 -4.47 1.32
CA GLY A 31 8.09 -3.58 2.30
C GLY A 31 8.31 -4.25 3.65
N LEU A 32 7.34 -5.04 4.12
CA LEU A 32 7.48 -5.82 5.35
C LEU A 32 8.60 -6.86 5.23
N LEU A 33 8.64 -7.62 4.13
CA LEU A 33 9.71 -8.59 3.88
C LEU A 33 11.08 -7.92 3.82
N ALA A 34 11.20 -6.78 3.12
CA ALA A 34 12.43 -6.02 3.04
C ALA A 34 12.86 -5.49 4.42
N GLY A 35 11.92 -4.97 5.22
CA GLY A 35 12.18 -4.49 6.58
C GLY A 35 12.66 -5.59 7.53
N VAL A 36 12.00 -6.75 7.50
CA VAL A 36 12.42 -7.94 8.27
C VAL A 36 13.80 -8.41 7.81
N GLY A 37 14.02 -8.51 6.50
CA GLY A 37 15.33 -8.91 5.94
C GLY A 37 16.45 -7.94 6.34
N LEU A 38 16.17 -6.64 6.37
CA LEU A 38 17.13 -5.62 6.81
C LEU A 38 17.45 -5.78 8.30
N LEU A 39 16.47 -6.04 9.16
CA LEU A 39 16.70 -6.31 10.58
C LEU A 39 17.59 -7.55 10.79
N TYR A 40 17.31 -8.66 10.10
CA TYR A 40 18.16 -9.86 10.14
C TYR A 40 19.58 -9.59 9.62
N GLY A 41 19.70 -8.82 8.55
CA GLY A 41 21.00 -8.42 8.00
C GLY A 41 21.82 -7.60 9.00
N LEU A 42 21.20 -6.60 9.64
CA LEU A 42 21.87 -5.80 10.67
C LEU A 42 22.25 -6.63 11.88
N ASP A 43 21.39 -7.53 12.35
CA ASP A 43 21.68 -8.44 13.46
C ASP A 43 22.93 -9.30 13.16
N SER A 44 23.01 -9.86 11.94
CA SER A 44 24.17 -10.66 11.51
C SER A 44 25.48 -9.86 11.47
N ILE A 45 25.43 -8.59 11.03
CA ILE A 45 26.60 -7.71 10.98
C ILE A 45 27.05 -7.32 12.38
N MET A 46 26.11 -6.99 13.28
CA MET A 46 26.41 -6.63 14.67
C MET A 46 27.00 -7.81 15.44
N ALA A 47 26.50 -9.03 15.21
CA ALA A 47 27.04 -10.25 15.80
C ALA A 47 28.50 -10.51 15.38
N VAL A 48 28.84 -10.26 14.11
CA VAL A 48 30.23 -10.42 13.60
C VAL A 48 31.15 -9.30 14.11
N ALA A 49 30.63 -8.09 14.31
CA ALA A 49 31.41 -6.95 14.79
C ALA A 49 31.73 -6.98 16.30
N GLY A 50 31.24 -7.97 17.04
CA GLY A 50 31.49 -8.10 18.49
C GLY A 50 30.86 -6.97 19.33
N ALA A 51 29.93 -6.21 18.75
CA ALA A 51 29.18 -5.18 19.44
C ALA A 51 28.04 -5.85 20.23
N ASP A 52 28.36 -6.40 21.40
CA ASP A 52 27.39 -6.84 22.41
C ASP A 52 26.73 -5.58 23.04
N VAL A 53 25.98 -4.83 22.23
CA VAL A 53 25.12 -3.76 22.72
C VAL A 53 23.89 -4.42 23.33
N GLU A 54 23.90 -4.57 24.65
CA GLU A 54 22.87 -5.22 25.46
C GLU A 54 21.44 -4.71 25.17
N TYR A 55 21.32 -3.46 24.70
CA TYR A 55 20.06 -2.82 24.28
C TYR A 55 19.54 -3.20 22.88
N PHE A 56 20.39 -3.76 22.00
CA PHE A 56 20.04 -4.14 20.62
C PHE A 56 20.08 -5.66 20.41
N LYS A 57 20.08 -6.45 21.48
CA LYS A 57 20.12 -7.90 21.40
C LYS A 57 18.82 -8.44 20.79
N HIS A 58 18.91 -8.93 19.55
CA HIS A 58 17.82 -9.49 18.76
C HIS A 58 16.68 -8.47 18.52
N PRO A 59 16.77 -7.59 17.50
CA PRO A 59 15.63 -6.78 17.08
C PRO A 59 14.51 -7.70 16.57
N GLN A 60 13.57 -8.05 17.44
CA GLN A 60 12.46 -8.95 17.11
C GLN A 60 11.33 -8.15 16.47
N VAL A 61 10.81 -8.63 15.35
CA VAL A 61 9.61 -8.07 14.75
C VAL A 61 8.40 -8.52 15.58
N ASN A 62 7.73 -7.57 16.23
CA ASN A 62 6.45 -7.86 16.87
C ASN A 62 5.37 -8.03 15.79
N PHE A 63 4.87 -9.26 15.62
CA PHE A 63 3.83 -9.57 14.63
C PHE A 63 2.54 -8.76 14.82
N GLY A 64 2.21 -8.36 16.05
CA GLY A 64 1.08 -7.48 16.35
C GLY A 64 1.28 -6.07 15.80
N VAL A 65 2.47 -5.51 15.97
CA VAL A 65 2.84 -4.19 15.40
C VAL A 65 2.91 -4.25 13.88
N ALA A 66 3.49 -5.31 13.31
CA ALA A 66 3.54 -5.52 11.87
C ALA A 66 2.13 -5.61 11.26
N GLY A 67 1.23 -6.38 11.88
CA GLY A 67 -0.17 -6.49 11.44
C GLY A 67 -0.90 -5.14 11.53
N ALA A 68 -0.75 -4.41 12.63
CA ALA A 68 -1.34 -3.08 12.79
C ALA A 68 -0.82 -2.10 11.72
N ALA A 69 0.48 -2.11 11.43
CA ALA A 69 1.08 -1.26 10.41
C ALA A 69 0.52 -1.54 9.01
N VAL A 70 0.34 -2.82 8.64
CA VAL A 70 -0.27 -3.20 7.36
C VAL A 70 -1.72 -2.75 7.27
N VAL A 71 -2.50 -2.90 8.35
CA VAL A 71 -3.90 -2.42 8.38
C VAL A 71 -3.97 -0.91 8.19
N VAL A 72 -3.12 -0.15 8.90
CA VAL A 72 -3.04 1.31 8.75
C VAL A 72 -2.63 1.70 7.33
N LEU A 73 -1.65 1.01 6.75
CA LEU A 73 -1.20 1.24 5.38
C LEU A 73 -2.33 1.02 4.36
N VAL A 74 -3.07 -0.09 4.48
CA VAL A 74 -4.20 -0.41 3.59
C VAL A 74 -5.30 0.64 3.69
N ILE A 75 -5.67 1.06 4.92
CA ILE A 75 -6.68 2.11 5.12
C ILE A 75 -6.21 3.43 4.50
N ALA A 76 -4.95 3.81 4.74
CA ALA A 76 -4.38 5.03 4.18
C ALA A 76 -4.35 4.99 2.64
N GLY A 77 -3.93 3.88 2.04
CA GLY A 77 -3.93 3.68 0.59
C GLY A 77 -5.32 3.70 -0.03
N ALA A 78 -6.31 3.06 0.62
CA ALA A 78 -7.70 3.08 0.19
C ALA A 78 -8.30 4.50 0.23
N LEU A 79 -8.05 5.27 1.30
CA LEU A 79 -8.48 6.66 1.42
C LEU A 79 -7.80 7.55 0.38
N ALA A 80 -6.50 7.37 0.15
CA ALA A 80 -5.75 8.08 -0.87
C ALA A 80 -6.27 7.78 -2.29
N GLY A 81 -6.66 6.53 -2.57
CA GLY A 81 -7.26 6.12 -3.85
C GLY A 81 -8.72 6.55 -4.03
N LEU A 82 -9.46 6.78 -2.95
CA LEU A 82 -10.87 7.17 -3.00
C LEU A 82 -11.08 8.57 -3.60
N PHE A 83 -10.24 9.55 -3.23
CA PHE A 83 -10.34 10.91 -3.76
C PHE A 83 -10.19 10.99 -5.30
N PRO A 84 -9.14 10.43 -5.92
CA PRO A 84 -9.01 10.41 -7.38
C PRO A 84 -10.10 9.54 -8.03
N ALA A 85 -10.53 8.44 -7.40
CA ALA A 85 -11.61 7.60 -7.91
C ALA A 85 -12.93 8.37 -8.02
N LEU A 86 -13.27 9.15 -7.00
CA LEU A 86 -14.45 10.02 -7.01
C LEU A 86 -14.35 11.11 -8.08
N ARG A 87 -13.16 11.69 -8.26
CA ARG A 87 -12.92 12.68 -9.31
C ARG A 87 -13.11 12.06 -10.71
N ALA A 88 -12.54 10.88 -10.96
CA ALA A 88 -12.69 10.14 -12.22
C ALA A 88 -14.15 9.78 -12.51
N ALA A 89 -14.89 9.38 -11.47
CA ALA A 89 -16.31 9.05 -11.59
C ALA A 89 -17.20 10.28 -11.85
N ARG A 90 -16.73 11.51 -11.65
CA ARG A 90 -17.48 12.75 -11.91
C ARG A 90 -17.23 13.37 -13.29
N VAL A 91 -16.17 12.96 -14.01
CA VAL A 91 -15.85 13.51 -15.34
C VAL A 91 -16.98 13.22 -16.34
N PRO A 92 -17.56 14.23 -17.01
CA PRO A 92 -18.60 14.04 -18.02
C PRO A 92 -18.12 13.16 -19.19
N PRO A 93 -18.96 12.27 -19.75
CA PRO A 93 -18.60 11.46 -20.91
C PRO A 93 -18.19 12.30 -22.12
N VAL A 94 -18.84 13.45 -22.31
CA VAL A 94 -18.60 14.36 -23.44
C VAL A 94 -17.20 14.97 -23.38
N GLU A 95 -16.74 15.41 -22.19
CA GLU A 95 -15.36 15.90 -22.02
C GLU A 95 -14.33 14.77 -22.19
N ALA A 96 -14.66 13.57 -21.72
CA ALA A 96 -13.77 12.41 -21.84
C ALA A 96 -13.57 11.95 -23.30
N LEU A 97 -14.49 12.29 -24.22
CA LEU A 97 -14.38 12.02 -25.66
C LEU A 97 -13.79 13.19 -26.45
N ARG A 98 -13.95 14.43 -25.95
CA ARG A 98 -13.43 15.65 -26.59
C ARG A 98 -11.92 15.85 -26.36
N THR A 99 -11.35 15.16 -25.38
CA THR A 99 -9.91 15.22 -25.05
C THR A 99 -9.08 14.20 -25.85
N GLU A 100 -9.73 13.41 -26.71
CA GLU A 100 -9.06 12.69 -27.81
C GLU A 100 -8.91 13.58 -29.06
#